data_AF-A0A2R6NJH6-F1
#
_entry.id   AF-A0A2R6NJH6-F1
#
_cell.length_a   1.000
_cell.length_b   1.000
_cell.length_c   1.000
_cell.angle_alpha   90.00
_cell.angle_beta   90.00
_cell.angle_gamma   90.00
#
_symmetry.space_group_name_H-M   'P 1'
#
loop_
_entity.id
_entity.type
_entity.pdbx_description
1 polymer ?
#
loop_
_entity_poly.entity_id
_entity_poly.type
_entity_poly.pdbx_seq_one_letter_code
_entity_poly.pdbx_strand_id
1 'polypeptide(L)'
;MHYKASDFSWSHAEPHEAQLDFYIIPSKPHKTRCRCKTCGATVASYNSDTKCWSVWGAQLRRDAEGVIEDWDSVRPTAHMFYGTRMLDIHDGLGKWEGYENRSTRLG
;
A
#
# COMPACT_ATOMS: atom_id res chain seq x y z
N MET A 1 3.74 -1.39 1.35
CA MET A 1 4.48 -2.57 0.85
C MET A 1 4.47 -2.54 -0.66
N HIS A 2 5.58 -2.87 -1.30
CA HIS A 2 5.73 -2.86 -2.76
C HIS A 2 6.30 -4.19 -3.24
N TYR A 3 5.65 -4.81 -4.21
CA TYR A 3 6.03 -6.12 -4.76
C TYR A 3 6.20 -6.00 -6.28
N LYS A 4 7.14 -6.73 -6.87
CA LYS A 4 7.23 -6.84 -8.32
C LYS A 4 5.95 -7.47 -8.85
N ALA A 5 5.58 -7.16 -10.10
CA ALA A 5 4.43 -7.78 -10.75
C ALA A 5 4.49 -9.32 -10.76
N SER A 6 5.70 -9.89 -10.88
CA SER A 6 5.93 -11.34 -10.85
C SER A 6 5.66 -12.00 -9.49
N ASP A 7 5.70 -11.22 -8.41
CA ASP A 7 5.67 -11.74 -7.04
C ASP A 7 4.29 -11.49 -6.39
N PHE A 8 3.32 -11.03 -7.18
CA PHE A 8 1.98 -10.67 -6.73
C PHE A 8 0.93 -11.51 -7.45
N SER A 9 -0.03 -12.05 -6.70
CA SER A 9 -1.23 -12.67 -7.24
C SER A 9 -2.44 -12.31 -6.37
N TRP A 10 -3.63 -12.32 -6.99
CA TRP A 10 -4.88 -12.17 -6.27
C TRP A 10 -5.32 -13.50 -5.67
N SER A 11 -5.88 -13.47 -4.46
CA SER A 11 -6.33 -14.67 -3.77
C SER A 11 -7.73 -15.14 -4.18
N HIS A 12 -8.48 -14.31 -4.91
CA HIS A 12 -9.80 -14.67 -5.45
C HIS A 12 -9.68 -15.08 -6.93
N ALA A 13 -10.62 -15.90 -7.39
CA ALA A 13 -10.64 -16.37 -8.77
C ALA A 13 -10.85 -15.23 -9.77
N GLU A 14 -10.31 -15.40 -10.98
CA GLU A 14 -10.60 -14.54 -12.12
C GLU A 14 -12.06 -14.66 -12.59
N PRO A 15 -12.61 -13.62 -13.25
CA PRO A 15 -11.98 -12.32 -13.53
C PRO A 15 -11.99 -11.41 -12.29
N HIS A 16 -10.86 -10.75 -12.01
CA HIS A 16 -10.73 -9.88 -10.83
C HIS A 16 -11.68 -8.69 -10.87
N GLU A 17 -12.04 -8.23 -12.07
CA GLU A 17 -13.02 -7.19 -12.35
C GLU A 17 -14.43 -7.55 -11.87
N ALA A 18 -14.71 -8.83 -11.60
CA ALA A 18 -15.98 -9.20 -10.96
C ALA A 18 -16.09 -8.65 -9.53
N GLN A 19 -14.97 -8.54 -8.81
CA GLN A 19 -14.92 -8.14 -7.39
C GLN A 19 -14.32 -6.75 -7.18
N LEU A 20 -13.53 -6.27 -8.14
CA LEU A 20 -12.73 -5.06 -8.02
C LEU A 20 -13.04 -4.04 -9.12
N ASP A 21 -13.03 -2.76 -8.75
CA ASP A 21 -12.91 -1.65 -9.68
C ASP A 21 -11.43 -1.33 -9.90
N PHE A 22 -11.02 -1.26 -11.16
CA PHE A 22 -9.71 -0.78 -11.58
C PHE A 22 -9.86 0.60 -12.21
N TYR A 23 -9.14 1.60 -11.70
CA TYR A 23 -9.26 2.96 -12.23
C TYR A 23 -7.93 3.71 -12.19
N ILE A 24 -7.71 4.52 -13.21
CA ILE A 24 -6.52 5.36 -13.35
C ILE A 24 -6.78 6.69 -12.65
N ILE A 25 -5.76 7.21 -11.96
CA ILE A 25 -5.81 8.56 -11.40
C ILE A 25 -5.36 9.54 -12.49
N PRO A 26 -6.17 10.54 -12.91
CA PRO A 26 -5.79 11.43 -14.01
C PRO A 26 -4.45 12.15 -13.81
N SER A 27 -4.14 12.55 -12.58
CA SER A 27 -2.85 13.20 -12.24
C SER A 27 -1.66 12.24 -12.17
N LYS A 28 -1.89 10.93 -12.22
CA LYS A 28 -0.88 9.87 -12.15
C LYS A 28 -1.25 8.75 -13.13
N PRO A 29 -1.14 8.98 -14.45
CA PRO A 29 -1.64 8.05 -15.47
C PRO A 29 -0.94 6.68 -15.44
N HIS A 30 0.29 6.62 -14.91
CA HIS A 30 1.03 5.37 -14.68
C HIS A 30 0.53 4.57 -13.46
N LYS A 31 -0.46 5.06 -12.70
CA LYS A 31 -1.01 4.39 -11.52
C LYS A 31 -2.46 3.97 -11.73
N THR A 32 -2.70 2.66 -11.66
CA THR A 32 -4.02 2.06 -11.58
C THR A 32 -4.31 1.68 -10.13
N ARG A 33 -5.41 2.17 -9.56
CA ARG A 33 -5.90 1.76 -8.24
C ARG A 33 -6.93 0.64 -8.37
N CYS A 34 -6.96 -0.21 -7.37
CA CYS A 34 -7.88 -1.34 -7.23
C CYS A 34 -8.66 -1.16 -5.93
N ARG A 35 -9.99 -1.18 -6.00
CA ARG A 35 -10.85 -1.13 -4.82
C ARG A 35 -11.94 -2.18 -4.88
N CYS A 36 -12.41 -2.63 -3.72
CA CYS A 36 -13.55 -3.53 -3.62
C CYS A 36 -14.83 -2.87 -4.14
N LYS A 37 -15.59 -3.57 -4.99
CA LYS A 37 -16.89 -3.09 -5.50
C LYS A 37 -17.97 -2.97 -4.42
N THR A 38 -17.90 -3.82 -3.39
CA THR A 38 -18.91 -3.87 -2.33
C THR A 38 -18.73 -2.75 -1.30
N CYS A 39 -17.51 -2.58 -0.78
CA CYS A 39 -17.24 -1.63 0.31
C CYS A 39 -16.46 -0.38 -0.11
N GLY A 40 -15.92 -0.33 -1.33
CA GLY A 40 -15.12 0.78 -1.84
C GLY A 40 -13.71 0.88 -1.27
N ALA A 41 -13.30 -0.01 -0.36
CA ALA A 41 -11.96 0.00 0.21
C ALA A 41 -10.89 -0.22 -0.86
N THR A 42 -9.86 0.64 -0.89
CA THR A 42 -8.70 0.46 -1.78
C THR A 42 -7.83 -0.66 -1.23
N VAL A 43 -7.56 -1.67 -2.06
CA VAL A 43 -6.81 -2.86 -1.66
C VAL A 43 -5.38 -2.84 -2.20
N ALA A 44 -5.20 -2.37 -3.43
CA ALA A 44 -3.92 -2.34 -4.10
C ALA A 44 -3.85 -1.25 -5.18
N SER A 45 -2.65 -1.05 -5.73
CA SER A 45 -2.44 -0.23 -6.91
C SER A 45 -1.23 -0.72 -7.69
N TYR A 46 -1.35 -0.75 -9.00
CA TYR A 46 -0.27 -1.06 -9.91
C TYR A 46 0.38 0.21 -10.45
N ASN A 47 1.71 0.24 -10.52
CA ASN A 47 2.48 1.29 -11.18
C ASN A 47 3.17 0.73 -12.43
N SER A 48 2.79 1.22 -13.61
CA SER A 48 3.35 0.76 -14.89
C SER A 48 4.81 1.11 -15.09
N ASP A 49 5.28 2.22 -14.52
CA ASP A 49 6.66 2.69 -14.69
C ASP A 49 7.64 1.81 -13.92
N THR A 50 7.25 1.40 -12.71
CA THR A 50 8.08 0.55 -11.84
C THR A 50 7.76 -0.94 -11.96
N LYS A 51 6.66 -1.29 -12.65
CA LYS A 51 6.11 -2.66 -12.72
C LYS A 51 5.91 -3.30 -11.34
N CYS A 52 5.40 -2.50 -10.41
CA CYS A 52 5.18 -2.93 -9.03
C CYS A 52 3.72 -2.77 -8.60
N TRP A 53 3.28 -3.72 -7.79
CA TRP A 53 2.08 -3.61 -6.97
C TRP A 53 2.41 -2.95 -5.65
N SER A 54 1.50 -2.09 -5.18
CA SER A 54 1.50 -1.56 -3.82
C SER A 54 0.27 -2.09 -3.11
N VAL A 55 0.43 -2.67 -1.92
CA VAL A 55 -0.67 -3.27 -1.14
C VAL A 55 -0.89 -2.43 0.12
N TRP A 56 -2.17 -2.19 0.45
CA TRP A 56 -2.57 -1.43 1.64
C TRP A 56 -2.65 -2.36 2.85
N GLY A 57 -1.85 -2.07 3.88
CA GLY A 57 -1.75 -2.91 5.09
C GLY A 57 -3.04 -3.07 5.88
N ALA A 58 -4.00 -2.16 5.72
CA ALA A 58 -5.30 -2.23 6.40
C ALA A 58 -6.14 -3.47 6.00
N GLN A 59 -5.82 -4.10 4.87
CA GLN A 59 -6.54 -5.25 4.33
C GLN A 59 -5.87 -6.59 4.65
N LEU A 60 -4.75 -6.58 5.38
CA LEU A 60 -4.07 -7.80 5.78
C LEU A 60 -4.93 -8.57 6.78
N ARG A 61 -4.88 -9.90 6.68
CA ARG A 61 -5.60 -10.80 7.58
C ARG A 61 -5.12 -10.58 9.02
N ARG A 62 -6.07 -10.67 9.95
CA ARG A 62 -5.84 -10.55 11.38
C ARG A 62 -6.32 -11.79 12.10
N ASP A 63 -5.64 -12.13 13.19
CA ASP A 63 -6.02 -13.19 14.10
C ASP A 63 -7.25 -12.81 14.96
N ALA A 64 -7.63 -13.68 15.90
CA ALA A 64 -8.79 -13.48 16.76
C ALA A 64 -8.64 -12.27 17.70
N GLU A 65 -7.40 -11.89 17.99
CA GLU A 65 -7.01 -10.75 18.82
C GLU A 65 -6.92 -9.44 18.01
N GLY A 66 -7.06 -9.52 16.69
CA GLY A 66 -7.02 -8.38 15.78
C GLY A 66 -5.60 -7.98 15.38
N VAL A 67 -4.58 -8.80 15.65
CA VAL A 67 -3.18 -8.60 15.23
C VAL A 67 -2.99 -9.16 13.81
N ILE A 68 -2.14 -8.53 13.00
CA ILE A 68 -1.85 -9.00 11.64
C ILE A 68 -1.05 -10.31 11.72
N GLU A 69 -1.50 -11.37 11.03
CA GLU A 69 -0.99 -12.76 11.15
C GLU A 69 0.49 -12.97 10.76
N ASP A 70 1.17 -11.96 10.24
CA ASP A 70 2.60 -11.99 9.89
C ASP A 70 3.24 -10.61 10.13
N TRP A 71 2.98 -10.06 11.32
CA TRP A 71 3.36 -8.69 11.66
C TRP A 71 4.84 -8.40 11.45
N ASP A 72 5.73 -9.32 11.81
CA ASP A 72 7.17 -9.07 11.71
C ASP A 72 7.66 -8.91 10.27
N SER A 73 6.99 -9.54 9.30
CA SER A 73 7.32 -9.42 7.88
C SER A 73 6.73 -8.16 7.23
N VAL A 74 5.61 -7.65 7.76
CA VAL A 74 4.81 -6.59 7.11
C VAL A 74 4.76 -5.28 7.90
N ARG A 75 5.35 -5.23 9.10
CA ARG A 75 5.36 -4.02 9.93
C ARG A 75 6.03 -2.85 9.20
N PRO A 76 5.53 -1.62 9.36
CA PRO A 76 6.19 -0.44 8.81
C PRO A 76 7.62 -0.29 9.34
N THR A 77 8.55 0.07 8.47
CA THR A 77 9.94 0.39 8.83
C THR A 77 10.20 1.89 8.91
N ALA A 78 9.37 2.69 8.23
CA ALA A 78 9.51 4.13 8.11
C ALA A 78 8.17 4.78 7.75
N HIS A 79 8.10 6.10 7.93
CA HIS A 79 7.06 6.93 7.36
C HIS A 79 7.55 7.67 6.12
N MET A 80 6.79 7.55 5.04
CA MET A 80 7.00 8.27 3.79
C MET A 80 6.02 9.43 3.65
N PHE A 81 6.40 10.45 2.87
CA PHE A 81 5.59 11.65 2.65
C PHE A 81 5.16 12.35 3.96
N TYR A 82 6.04 12.28 4.97
CA TYR A 82 5.73 12.67 6.34
C TYR A 82 5.42 14.16 6.48
N GLY A 83 6.01 15.01 5.64
CA GLY A 83 5.73 16.45 5.60
C GLY A 83 4.27 16.81 5.26
N THR A 84 3.46 15.84 4.80
CA THR A 84 2.02 16.04 4.57
C THR A 84 1.15 15.77 5.81
N ARG A 85 1.75 15.33 6.93
CA ARG A 85 1.02 15.02 8.16
C ARG A 85 0.74 16.27 8.98
N MET A 86 -0.44 16.28 9.60
CA MET A 86 -0.87 17.33 10.55
C MET A 86 -0.44 17.05 11.99
N LEU A 87 0.03 15.84 12.28
CA LEU A 87 0.37 15.36 13.63
C LEU A 87 1.72 14.65 13.60
N ASP A 88 2.51 14.85 14.65
CA ASP A 88 3.74 14.11 14.87
C ASP A 88 3.45 12.75 15.54
N ILE A 89 4.14 11.71 15.08
CA ILE A 89 4.04 10.33 15.52
C ILE A 89 5.34 9.97 16.23
N HIS A 90 5.23 9.51 17.46
CA HIS A 90 6.37 9.18 18.31
C HIS A 90 6.54 7.66 18.45
N ASP A 91 6.67 6.95 17.32
CA ASP A 91 6.85 5.49 17.28
C ASP A 91 8.31 5.04 17.05
N GLY A 92 9.23 6.01 16.93
CA GLY A 92 10.66 5.74 16.71
C GLY A 92 11.04 5.36 15.29
N LEU A 93 10.09 5.33 14.34
CA LEU A 93 10.37 5.05 12.94
C LEU A 93 10.93 6.28 12.22
N GLY A 94 11.80 6.07 11.24
CA GLY A 94 12.35 7.14 10.43
C GLY A 94 11.27 7.87 9.64
N LYS A 95 11.31 9.20 9.64
CA LYS A 95 10.34 10.09 8.98
C LYS A 95 11.00 10.72 7.77
N TRP A 96 10.37 10.59 6.60
CA TRP A 96 10.95 11.03 5.33
C TRP A 96 9.99 11.94 4.56
N GLU A 97 10.53 12.96 3.90
CA GLU A 97 9.76 13.83 2.99
C GLU A 97 9.17 13.05 1.80
N GLY A 98 9.86 12.01 1.37
CA GLY A 98 9.47 11.14 0.27
C GLY A 98 9.72 9.68 0.61
N TYR A 99 10.66 9.04 -0.09
CA TYR A 99 11.00 7.63 0.10
C TYR A 99 12.17 7.47 1.07
N GLU A 100 12.12 6.42 1.89
CA GLU A 100 13.19 6.04 2.80
C GLU A 100 14.53 5.86 2.04
N ASN A 101 15.61 6.40 2.60
CA ASN A 101 16.98 6.38 2.03
C ASN A 101 17.15 7.04 0.65
N ARG A 102 16.15 7.79 0.17
CA ARG A 102 16.21 8.52 -1.11
C ARG A 102 15.78 9.98 -1.02
N SER A 103 15.13 10.37 0.07
CA SER A 103 14.63 11.72 0.29
C SER A 103 15.21 12.32 1.57
N THR A 104 14.93 13.58 1.85
CA THR A 104 15.33 14.23 3.11
C THR A 104 14.69 13.53 4.31
N ARG A 105 15.49 13.22 5.32
CA ARG A 105 15.00 12.72 6.61
C ARG A 105 14.54 13.90 7.47
N LEU A 106 13.34 13.78 8.04
CA LEU A 106 12.66 14.79 8.85
C LEU A 106 12.69 14.49 10.36
N GLY A 107 13.06 13.26 10.73
CA GLY A 107 13.14 12.74 12.10
C GLY A 107 13.44 11.26 12.09
#